data_AF-A0A2K4WIK5-F1
#
_entry.id   AF-A0A2K4WIK5-F1
#
_cell.length_a   1.000
_cell.length_b   1.000
_cell.length_c   1.000
_cell.angle_alpha   90.00
_cell.angle_beta   90.00
_cell.angle_gamma   90.00
#
_symmetry.space_group_name_H-M   'P 1'
#
loop_
_entity.id
_entity.type
_entity.pdbx_description
1 polymer ?
#
loop_
_entity_poly.entity_id
_entity_poly.type
_entity_poly.pdbx_seq_one_letter_code
_entity_poly.pdbx_strand_id
1 'polypeptide(L)'
;MIELLKWKIRQLQGAELEKFVRRLLPTVSSDYDQLTDTLNHLGRVTQGPADLFAYKQANGRYTAVLCAGQAKGLKAKVLSDIEKLSREDCDIRDEIDQVVICLSATGSTAEAVYRKACARHGWTATVYALDRLADLANKSPELAGTLCAQELYEFGKMQATDVPSVPVVPTVPVKSRFYDCGNRVGIVRASLAMSPSRFIELVDYDSEKRLAYLESKTIDMSESEIANVSEATGVSAEWLMHGKGGMFPIETISTYHWAEMKKLKEANPNSVHMLVNSETQQLALLAHLHANNWKIYSISFDLNFAGWWGDHHQIPEVFDMFKQLEDDYRGRIYGRVIGPKEFADILTGETHPAFFMSATRAAGVHWFEHIFDHGRKGSMAGNYEGWYGEWFISAQDYFNLYSGEIGASPATERI
;
A
#
# COMPACT_ATOMS: atom_id res chain seq x y z
N MET A 1 24.90 -0.90 3.93
CA MET A 1 23.69 -0.54 4.70
C MET A 1 23.33 0.93 4.54
N ILE A 2 24.17 1.89 4.92
CA ILE A 2 23.87 3.33 4.82
C ILE A 2 23.45 3.76 3.40
N GLU A 3 24.17 3.35 2.35
CA GLU A 3 23.79 3.68 0.96
C GLU A 3 22.45 3.05 0.52
N LEU A 4 22.14 1.85 1.01
CA LEU A 4 20.85 1.20 0.78
C LEU A 4 19.72 1.97 1.48
N LEU A 5 19.95 2.41 2.72
CA LEU A 5 19.02 3.26 3.46
C LEU A 5 18.80 4.61 2.77
N LYS A 6 19.86 5.26 2.28
CA LYS A 6 19.74 6.50 1.48
C LYS A 6 18.89 6.28 0.23
N TRP A 7 19.08 5.15 -0.45
CA TRP A 7 18.27 4.81 -1.62
C TRP A 7 16.80 4.60 -1.24
N LYS A 8 16.51 3.84 -0.19
CA LYS A 8 15.14 3.60 0.30
C LYS A 8 14.45 4.87 0.77
N ILE A 9 15.11 5.64 1.64
CA ILE A 9 14.55 6.89 2.18
C ILE A 9 14.22 7.84 1.03
N ARG A 10 15.05 7.91 -0.02
CA ARG A 10 14.78 8.75 -1.20
C ARG A 10 13.48 8.40 -1.93
N GLN A 11 13.05 7.14 -1.89
CA GLN A 11 11.79 6.72 -2.50
C GLN A 11 10.56 7.12 -1.67
N LEU A 12 10.73 7.49 -0.40
CA LEU A 12 9.63 7.91 0.46
C LEU A 12 9.16 9.33 0.10
N GLN A 13 7.86 9.48 -0.12
CA GLN A 13 7.17 10.73 -0.43
C GLN A 13 5.90 10.87 0.44
N GLY A 14 5.52 12.11 0.76
CA GLY A 14 4.29 12.43 1.51
C GLY A 14 4.12 11.59 2.78
N ALA A 15 2.95 10.99 2.93
CA ALA A 15 2.56 10.19 4.09
C ALA A 15 3.54 9.04 4.42
N GLU A 16 4.21 8.43 3.43
CA GLU A 16 5.19 7.37 3.70
C GLU A 16 6.48 7.91 4.32
N LEU A 17 6.89 9.12 3.91
CA LEU A 17 8.01 9.82 4.57
C LEU A 17 7.62 10.24 5.99
N GLU A 18 6.40 10.73 6.19
CA GLU A 18 5.88 11.10 7.51
C GLU A 18 5.81 9.90 8.46
N LYS A 19 5.28 8.75 8.01
CA LYS A 19 5.26 7.49 8.79
C LYS A 19 6.66 7.06 9.18
N PHE A 20 7.61 7.12 8.24
CA PHE A 20 9.01 6.82 8.52
C PHE A 20 9.61 7.77 9.56
N VAL A 21 9.41 9.07 9.39
CA VAL A 21 9.91 10.12 10.31
C VAL A 21 9.27 9.97 11.70
N ARG A 22 7.98 9.64 11.79
CA ARG A 22 7.26 9.39 13.04
C ARG A 22 7.86 8.24 13.84
N ARG A 23 8.34 7.19 13.17
CA ARG A 23 9.04 6.10 13.86
C ARG A 23 10.51 6.43 14.14
N LEU A 24 11.15 7.23 13.28
CA LEU A 24 12.56 7.57 13.39
C LEU A 24 12.84 8.56 14.52
N LEU A 25 12.15 9.70 14.56
CA LEU A 25 12.45 10.79 15.48
C LEU A 25 12.40 10.39 16.97
N PRO A 26 11.45 9.57 17.46
CA PRO A 26 11.47 9.06 18.84
C PRO A 26 12.76 8.32 19.20
N THR A 27 13.41 7.67 18.23
CA THR A 27 14.71 7.01 18.47
C THR A 27 15.87 7.99 18.66
N VAL A 28 15.67 9.27 18.32
CA VAL A 28 16.67 10.34 18.40
C VAL A 28 16.57 11.12 19.72
N SER A 29 15.34 11.38 20.19
CA SER A 29 15.05 12.09 21.44
C SER A 29 13.64 11.78 21.90
N SER A 30 13.44 11.70 23.23
CA SER A 30 12.12 11.55 23.84
C SER A 30 11.19 12.77 23.61
N ASP A 31 11.75 13.92 23.23
CA ASP A 31 10.97 15.11 22.83
C ASP A 31 10.03 14.86 21.64
N TYR A 32 10.20 13.73 20.95
CA TYR A 32 9.42 13.32 19.79
C TYR A 32 8.47 12.14 20.07
N ASP A 33 8.41 11.61 21.29
CA ASP A 33 7.61 10.42 21.64
C ASP A 33 6.10 10.61 21.41
N GLN A 34 5.63 11.85 21.43
CA GLN A 34 4.23 12.23 21.19
C GLN A 34 4.04 12.94 19.83
N LEU A 35 4.77 12.50 18.80
CA LEU A 35 4.52 12.97 17.43
C LEU A 35 3.11 12.58 16.99
N THR A 36 2.29 13.59 16.73
CA THR A 36 0.89 13.45 16.34
C THR A 36 0.63 14.07 14.98
N ASP A 37 -0.39 13.55 14.30
CA ASP A 37 -0.96 14.10 13.09
C ASP A 37 -1.62 15.46 13.36
N THR A 38 -1.71 16.30 12.33
CA THR A 38 -2.57 17.46 12.40
C THR A 38 -4.03 17.05 12.32
N LEU A 39 -4.77 17.25 13.41
CA LEU A 39 -6.18 16.92 13.51
C LEU A 39 -7.03 18.15 13.20
N ASN A 40 -8.11 17.99 12.43
CA ASN A 40 -9.10 19.05 12.30
C ASN A 40 -10.01 19.15 13.55
N HIS A 41 -10.90 20.13 13.56
CA HIS A 41 -11.90 20.34 14.63
C HIS A 41 -12.84 19.15 14.88
N LEU A 42 -12.85 18.14 14.00
CA LEU A 42 -13.61 16.89 14.15
C LEU A 42 -12.73 15.72 14.62
N GLY A 43 -11.47 15.97 14.99
CA GLY A 43 -10.52 14.95 15.43
C GLY A 43 -10.01 14.02 14.33
N ARG A 44 -10.18 14.39 13.04
CA ARG A 44 -9.70 13.60 11.90
C ARG A 44 -8.32 14.10 11.47
N VAL A 45 -7.44 13.17 11.11
CA VAL A 45 -6.14 13.47 10.49
C VAL A 45 -6.37 14.26 9.19
N THR A 46 -5.71 15.40 9.07
CA THR A 46 -5.78 16.31 7.91
C THR A 46 -4.39 16.80 7.55
N GLN A 47 -4.16 17.15 6.28
CA GLN A 47 -2.98 17.89 5.87
C GLN A 47 -3.06 19.32 6.41
N GLY A 48 -2.55 19.53 7.60
CA GLY A 48 -2.45 20.85 8.21
C GLY A 48 -1.20 21.61 7.76
N PRO A 49 -0.98 22.82 8.29
CA PRO A 49 0.22 23.62 8.02
C PRO A 49 1.54 22.93 8.41
N ALA A 50 1.49 21.96 9.33
CA ALA A 50 2.57 21.07 9.70
C ALA A 50 2.23 19.63 9.32
N ASP A 51 3.24 18.85 8.92
CA ASP A 51 3.05 17.43 8.58
C ASP A 51 2.93 16.59 9.87
N LEU A 52 3.73 16.90 10.89
CA LEU A 52 3.59 16.35 12.25
C LEU A 52 3.87 17.44 13.28
N PHE A 53 3.42 17.26 14.51
CA PHE A 53 3.92 18.05 15.64
C PHE A 53 4.03 17.23 16.92
N ALA A 54 4.91 17.68 17.80
CA ALA A 54 5.10 17.12 19.13
C ALA A 54 4.97 18.21 20.19
N TYR A 55 4.12 17.98 21.19
CA TYR A 55 3.97 18.88 22.33
C TYR A 55 5.07 18.61 23.36
N LYS A 56 5.85 19.65 23.69
CA LYS A 56 6.88 19.61 24.72
C LYS A 56 6.29 20.03 26.05
N GLN A 57 5.94 19.05 26.87
CA GLN A 57 5.40 19.30 28.22
C GLN A 57 6.33 20.14 29.09
N ALA A 58 7.66 20.03 28.89
CA ALA A 58 8.66 20.72 29.70
C ALA A 58 8.61 22.25 29.61
N ASN A 59 8.18 22.81 28.47
CA ASN A 59 8.11 24.26 28.25
C ASN A 59 6.75 24.74 27.71
N GLY A 60 5.79 23.83 27.53
CA GLY A 60 4.45 24.16 27.02
C GLY A 60 4.46 24.64 25.58
N ARG A 61 5.41 24.19 24.76
CA ARG A 61 5.57 24.62 23.37
C ARG A 61 5.53 23.44 22.41
N TYR A 62 5.41 23.73 21.12
CA TYR A 62 5.35 22.71 20.06
C TYR A 62 6.62 22.66 19.22
N THR A 63 7.03 21.45 18.87
CA THR A 63 7.89 21.21 17.71
C THR A 63 7.03 20.91 16.50
N ALA A 64 7.11 21.72 15.46
CA ALA A 64 6.53 21.40 14.16
C ALA A 64 7.54 20.57 13.33
N VAL A 65 7.07 19.55 12.62
CA VAL A 65 7.89 18.74 11.72
C VAL A 65 7.39 18.89 10.30
N LEU A 66 8.31 19.18 9.39
CA LEU A 66 8.08 19.30 7.96
C LEU A 66 8.84 18.17 7.24
N CYS A 67 8.14 17.40 6.41
CA CYS A 67 8.64 16.28 5.63
C CYS A 67 8.58 16.65 4.15
N ALA A 68 9.74 16.77 3.50
CA ALA A 68 9.80 17.11 2.08
C ALA A 68 10.67 16.12 1.30
N GLY A 69 10.08 15.49 0.29
CA GLY A 69 10.78 14.56 -0.59
C GLY A 69 11.19 15.14 -1.94
N GLN A 70 11.24 14.30 -2.99
CA GLN A 70 11.73 14.70 -4.30
C GLN A 70 10.70 15.58 -5.01
N ALA A 71 10.89 16.90 -4.93
CA ALA A 71 10.11 17.87 -5.68
C ALA A 71 11.03 18.75 -6.53
N LYS A 72 10.64 19.03 -7.79
CA LYS A 72 11.22 20.15 -8.54
C LYS A 72 10.99 21.42 -7.73
N GLY A 73 12.07 22.14 -7.39
CA GLY A 73 11.97 23.32 -6.54
C GLY A 73 11.81 23.05 -5.05
N LEU A 74 12.37 21.94 -4.53
CA LEU A 74 12.37 21.58 -3.10
C LEU A 74 12.61 22.76 -2.14
N LYS A 75 13.58 23.62 -2.45
CA LYS A 75 13.87 24.83 -1.64
C LYS A 75 12.65 25.74 -1.53
N ALA A 76 11.96 26.00 -2.63
CA ALA A 76 10.77 26.85 -2.64
C ALA A 76 9.61 26.19 -1.91
N LYS A 77 9.44 24.87 -2.05
CA LYS A 77 8.45 24.09 -1.30
C LYS A 77 8.67 24.21 0.21
N VAL A 78 9.87 23.87 0.70
CA VAL A 78 10.20 23.94 2.14
C VAL A 78 10.03 25.35 2.69
N LEU A 79 10.44 26.38 1.94
CA LEU A 79 10.20 27.76 2.35
C LEU A 79 8.71 28.10 2.41
N SER A 80 7.92 27.65 1.42
CA SER A 80 6.47 27.82 1.45
C SER A 80 5.83 27.11 2.64
N ASP A 81 6.32 25.92 3.01
CA ASP A 81 5.79 25.15 4.14
C ASP A 81 6.18 25.80 5.48
N ILE A 82 7.38 26.37 5.60
CA ILE A 82 7.75 27.20 6.77
C ILE A 82 6.81 28.40 6.90
N GLU A 83 6.48 29.08 5.81
CA GLU A 83 5.56 30.24 5.84
C GLU A 83 4.13 29.82 6.21
N LYS A 84 3.68 28.60 5.86
CA LYS A 84 2.36 28.09 6.26
C LYS A 84 2.22 28.00 7.78
N LEU A 85 3.28 27.63 8.49
CA LEU A 85 3.27 27.58 9.95
C LEU A 85 3.01 28.95 10.61
N SER A 86 3.21 30.05 9.88
CA SER A 86 2.97 31.41 10.38
C SER A 86 1.57 31.95 10.09
N ARG A 87 0.74 31.20 9.36
CA ARG A 87 -0.61 31.61 8.96
C ARG A 87 -1.60 31.48 10.12
N GLU A 88 -2.69 32.23 10.02
CA GLU A 88 -3.76 32.24 11.04
C GLU A 88 -4.52 30.91 11.16
N ASP A 89 -4.46 30.06 10.14
CA ASP A 89 -5.06 28.71 10.11
C ASP A 89 -4.14 27.62 10.72
N CYS A 90 -2.99 28.00 11.28
CA CYS A 90 -2.13 27.09 12.04
C CYS A 90 -2.43 27.20 13.54
N ASP A 91 -3.13 26.22 14.09
CA ASP A 91 -3.58 26.20 15.49
C ASP A 91 -2.44 26.32 16.51
N ILE A 92 -1.24 25.85 16.16
CA ILE A 92 -0.06 25.88 17.04
C ILE A 92 0.87 27.08 16.77
N ARG A 93 0.53 27.99 15.84
CA ARG A 93 1.42 29.06 15.33
C ARG A 93 2.21 29.77 16.43
N ASP A 94 1.49 30.26 17.44
CA ASP A 94 2.05 31.12 18.48
C ASP A 94 2.85 30.32 19.54
N GLU A 95 2.70 29.00 19.53
CA GLU A 95 3.30 28.07 20.49
C GLU A 95 4.49 27.28 19.91
N ILE A 96 4.80 27.40 18.62
CA ILE A 96 5.97 26.78 18.00
C ILE A 96 7.27 27.34 18.59
N ASP A 97 8.17 26.47 19.05
CA ASP A 97 9.53 26.82 19.48
C ASP A 97 10.62 26.30 18.54
N GLN A 98 10.31 25.25 17.81
CA GLN A 98 11.24 24.52 16.96
C GLN A 98 10.54 23.99 15.72
N VAL A 99 11.25 24.06 14.59
CA VAL A 99 10.86 23.41 13.34
C VAL A 99 11.90 22.35 12.98
N VAL A 100 11.48 21.10 12.86
CA VAL A 100 12.30 19.99 12.39
C VAL A 100 11.99 19.75 10.92
N ILE A 101 13.01 19.75 10.06
CA ILE A 101 12.85 19.63 8.61
C ILE A 101 13.53 18.35 8.15
N CYS A 102 12.75 17.37 7.72
CA CYS A 102 13.21 16.06 7.27
C CYS A 102 13.17 16.00 5.74
N LEU A 103 14.33 15.76 5.10
CA LEU A 103 14.49 15.85 3.66
C LEU A 103 14.94 14.52 3.08
N SER A 104 14.10 13.87 2.27
CA SER A 104 14.47 12.61 1.60
C SER A 104 15.23 12.80 0.27
N ALA A 105 15.32 14.03 -0.24
CA ALA A 105 16.01 14.33 -1.49
C ALA A 105 17.53 14.54 -1.33
N THR A 106 18.29 14.16 -2.36
CA THR A 106 19.74 14.43 -2.46
C THR A 106 20.05 15.89 -2.76
N GLY A 107 21.10 16.41 -2.13
CA GLY A 107 21.69 17.70 -2.51
C GLY A 107 21.03 18.93 -1.90
N SER A 108 20.17 18.79 -0.88
CA SER A 108 19.62 19.95 -0.17
C SER A 108 20.65 20.59 0.78
N THR A 109 21.56 21.40 0.22
CA THR A 109 22.54 22.20 0.96
C THR A 109 21.98 23.55 1.46
N ALA A 110 20.68 23.79 1.30
CA ALA A 110 20.02 25.03 1.69
C ALA A 110 19.68 25.12 3.20
N GLU A 111 20.29 24.27 4.06
CA GLU A 111 19.99 24.25 5.50
C GLU A 111 20.09 25.63 6.15
N ALA A 112 21.13 26.40 5.81
CA ALA A 112 21.31 27.75 6.32
C ALA A 112 20.16 28.69 5.94
N VAL A 113 19.56 28.49 4.75
CA VAL A 113 18.41 29.26 4.29
C VAL A 113 17.16 28.92 5.10
N TYR A 114 16.90 27.63 5.34
CA TYR A 114 15.76 27.19 6.14
C TYR A 114 15.88 27.65 7.59
N ARG A 115 17.07 27.50 8.20
CA ARG A 115 17.36 28.01 9.55
C ARG A 115 17.12 29.52 9.63
N LYS A 116 17.54 30.28 8.62
CA LYS A 116 17.30 31.73 8.55
C LYS A 116 15.81 32.06 8.38
N ALA A 117 15.04 31.26 7.65
CA ALA A 117 13.60 31.44 7.50
C ALA A 117 12.88 31.22 8.84
N CYS A 118 13.09 30.08 9.51
CA CYS A 118 12.51 29.81 10.82
C CYS A 118 12.88 30.87 11.87
N ALA A 119 14.14 31.34 11.87
CA ALA A 119 14.60 32.36 12.80
C ALA A 119 13.87 33.71 12.65
N ARG A 120 13.30 34.05 11.48
CA ARG A 120 12.50 35.27 11.31
C ARG A 120 11.21 35.25 12.13
N HIS A 121 10.71 34.05 12.43
CA HIS A 121 9.53 33.84 13.25
C HIS A 121 9.89 33.51 14.71
N GLY A 122 11.18 33.61 15.07
CA GLY A 122 11.67 33.30 16.42
C GLY A 122 11.81 31.79 16.71
N TRP A 123 11.68 30.93 15.71
CA TRP A 123 11.79 29.48 15.87
C TRP A 123 13.21 28.98 15.70
N THR A 124 13.59 28.00 16.51
CA THR A 124 14.81 27.21 16.26
C THR A 124 14.57 26.21 15.14
N ALA A 125 15.63 25.78 14.45
CA ALA A 125 15.48 24.84 13.34
C ALA A 125 16.52 23.71 13.37
N THR A 126 16.05 22.49 13.19
CA THR A 126 16.88 21.29 13.01
C THR A 126 16.59 20.70 11.65
N VAL A 127 17.63 20.53 10.82
CA VAL A 127 17.46 19.94 9.49
C VAL A 127 18.09 18.55 9.47
N TYR A 128 17.28 17.56 9.12
CA TYR A 128 17.70 16.18 8.87
C TYR A 128 17.70 15.93 7.36
N ALA A 129 18.83 16.21 6.72
CA ALA A 129 19.06 15.86 5.33
C ALA A 129 19.17 14.34 5.14
N LEU A 130 19.04 13.87 3.89
CA LEU A 130 19.02 12.44 3.52
C LEU A 130 20.15 11.64 4.18
N ASP A 131 21.40 12.15 4.14
CA ASP A 131 22.54 11.45 4.74
C ASP A 131 22.36 11.25 6.24
N ARG A 132 21.86 12.29 6.93
CA ARG A 132 21.64 12.23 8.37
C ARG A 132 20.44 11.34 8.72
N LEU A 133 19.37 11.36 7.93
CA LEU A 133 18.24 10.45 8.10
C LEU A 133 18.69 8.99 7.97
N ALA A 134 19.52 8.68 6.98
CA ALA A 134 20.08 7.34 6.79
C ALA A 134 20.99 6.93 7.96
N ASP A 135 21.84 7.84 8.44
CA ASP A 135 22.70 7.57 9.61
C ASP A 135 21.90 7.31 10.88
N LEU A 136 20.81 8.06 11.11
CA LEU A 136 19.92 7.88 12.25
C LEU A 136 19.15 6.57 12.13
N ALA A 137 18.60 6.25 10.95
CA ALA A 137 17.90 4.99 10.71
C ALA A 137 18.83 3.79 10.89
N ASN A 138 20.09 3.88 10.46
CA ASN A 138 21.09 2.83 10.62
C ASN A 138 21.43 2.54 12.08
N LYS A 139 21.23 3.50 12.99
CA LYS A 139 21.41 3.31 14.44
C LYS A 139 20.25 2.58 15.11
N SER A 140 19.12 2.40 14.40
CA SER A 140 17.96 1.63 14.86
C SER A 140 17.85 0.34 14.04
N PRO A 141 18.31 -0.82 14.58
CA PRO A 141 18.27 -2.09 13.87
C PRO A 141 16.87 -2.50 13.42
N GLU A 142 15.84 -2.19 14.22
CA GLU A 142 14.45 -2.46 13.89
C GLU A 142 13.97 -1.65 12.68
N LEU A 143 14.27 -0.34 12.64
CA LEU A 143 13.90 0.53 11.53
C LEU A 143 14.67 0.17 10.25
N ALA A 144 15.98 -0.06 10.36
CA ALA A 144 16.79 -0.47 9.23
C ALA A 144 16.34 -1.84 8.67
N GLY A 145 16.02 -2.79 9.57
CA GLY A 145 15.49 -4.10 9.19
C GLY A 145 14.14 -4.01 8.50
N THR A 146 13.23 -3.18 9.00
CA THR A 146 11.89 -3.01 8.40
C THR A 146 11.99 -2.32 7.03
N LEU A 147 12.77 -1.24 6.92
CA LEU A 147 12.84 -0.44 5.69
C LEU A 147 13.58 -1.16 4.54
N CYS A 148 14.52 -2.05 4.88
CA CYS A 148 15.36 -2.79 3.93
C CYS A 148 15.09 -4.30 3.92
N ALA A 149 13.94 -4.75 4.45
CA ALA A 149 13.66 -6.17 4.68
C ALA A 149 13.83 -7.02 3.41
N GLN A 150 13.34 -6.51 2.28
CA GLN A 150 13.39 -7.19 0.99
C GLN A 150 14.83 -7.33 0.47
N GLU A 151 15.61 -6.25 0.47
CA GLU A 151 16.99 -6.29 -0.03
C GLU A 151 17.91 -7.09 0.90
N LEU A 152 17.69 -7.02 2.22
CA LEU A 152 18.44 -7.85 3.17
C LEU A 152 18.15 -9.35 2.96
N TYR A 153 16.91 -9.69 2.62
CA TYR A 153 16.53 -11.04 2.24
C TYR A 153 17.18 -11.48 0.92
N GLU A 154 17.21 -10.62 -0.10
CA GLU A 154 17.87 -10.89 -1.39
C GLU A 154 19.40 -11.00 -1.28
N PHE A 155 20.05 -10.13 -0.47
CA PHE A 155 21.48 -10.24 -0.17
C PHE A 155 21.82 -11.52 0.57
N GLY A 156 20.94 -12.00 1.45
CA GLY A 156 21.07 -13.30 2.11
C GLY A 156 21.03 -14.47 1.11
N LYS A 157 20.20 -14.38 0.07
CA LYS A 157 20.17 -15.36 -1.03
C LYS A 157 21.43 -15.32 -1.90
N MET A 158 21.95 -14.14 -2.20
CA MET A 158 23.17 -13.98 -3.03
C MET A 158 24.44 -14.45 -2.31
N GLN A 159 24.59 -14.20 -1.01
CA GLN A 159 25.73 -14.73 -0.25
C GLN A 159 25.72 -16.25 -0.10
N ALA A 160 24.55 -16.89 -0.24
CA ALA A 160 24.43 -18.34 -0.28
C ALA A 160 24.82 -18.95 -1.64
N THR A 161 25.03 -18.13 -2.68
CA THR A 161 25.32 -18.58 -4.06
C THR A 161 26.76 -18.37 -4.52
N ASP A 162 27.60 -17.67 -3.76
CA ASP A 162 29.03 -17.48 -4.08
C ASP A 162 29.91 -18.60 -3.49
N VAL A 163 29.86 -19.78 -4.10
CA VAL A 163 30.95 -20.76 -4.06
C VAL A 163 31.29 -21.16 -5.50
N PRO A 164 32.49 -20.86 -6.02
CA PRO A 164 32.87 -21.24 -7.37
C PRO A 164 33.16 -22.75 -7.46
N SER A 165 32.61 -23.39 -8.50
CA SER A 165 32.81 -24.79 -8.89
C SER A 165 34.02 -24.88 -9.86
N VAL A 166 34.86 -25.93 -9.99
CA VAL A 166 34.80 -27.41 -10.15
C VAL A 166 36.29 -27.93 -10.03
N PRO A 167 36.71 -29.22 -9.80
CA PRO A 167 35.98 -30.50 -9.93
C PRO A 167 36.03 -31.54 -8.79
N VAL A 168 34.90 -32.27 -8.72
CA VAL A 168 34.73 -33.73 -8.47
C VAL A 168 34.72 -34.20 -6.99
N VAL A 169 33.62 -34.92 -6.66
CA VAL A 169 33.25 -35.69 -5.44
C VAL A 169 32.65 -34.88 -4.27
N PRO A 170 31.66 -35.42 -3.53
CA PRO A 170 30.33 -35.93 -3.89
C PRO A 170 29.21 -34.96 -3.45
N THR A 171 28.00 -35.14 -3.97
CA THR A 171 26.79 -34.38 -3.62
C THR A 171 26.57 -34.27 -2.11
N VAL A 172 26.84 -33.10 -1.54
CA VAL A 172 26.28 -32.73 -0.23
C VAL A 172 24.79 -32.44 -0.48
N PRO A 173 23.86 -33.18 0.16
CA PRO A 173 22.45 -32.91 -0.02
C PRO A 173 22.17 -31.50 0.50
N VAL A 174 21.57 -30.67 -0.36
CA VAL A 174 20.92 -29.42 0.06
C VAL A 174 20.05 -29.78 1.27
N LYS A 175 20.37 -29.23 2.44
CA LYS A 175 19.60 -29.50 3.66
C LYS A 175 18.18 -28.95 3.43
N SER A 176 17.26 -29.80 3.03
CA SER A 176 15.84 -29.44 2.98
C SER A 176 15.39 -29.21 4.42
N ARG A 177 14.92 -28.00 4.71
CA ARG A 177 14.26 -27.71 5.98
C ARG A 177 12.88 -28.34 5.95
N PHE A 178 12.49 -28.90 7.09
CA PHE A 178 11.19 -29.53 7.29
C PHE A 178 10.42 -28.75 8.35
N TYR A 179 9.10 -28.66 8.18
CA TYR A 179 8.22 -27.84 9.00
C TYR A 179 6.99 -28.65 9.44
N ASP A 180 6.63 -28.53 10.71
CA ASP A 180 5.34 -29.02 11.25
C ASP A 180 4.23 -28.05 10.81
N CYS A 181 3.72 -28.26 9.60
CA CYS A 181 2.66 -27.46 9.00
C CYS A 181 1.38 -28.24 8.67
N GLY A 182 1.31 -29.52 9.04
CA GLY A 182 0.24 -30.42 8.62
C GLY A 182 -1.18 -29.94 8.92
N ASN A 183 -1.43 -29.44 10.13
CA ASN A 183 -2.72 -28.85 10.48
C ASN A 183 -3.09 -27.67 9.57
N ARG A 184 -2.10 -26.84 9.20
CA ARG A 184 -2.31 -25.67 8.34
C ARG A 184 -2.60 -26.08 6.90
N VAL A 185 -1.92 -27.11 6.40
CA VAL A 185 -2.25 -27.71 5.09
C VAL A 185 -3.69 -28.26 5.09
N GLY A 186 -4.10 -28.93 6.16
CA GLY A 186 -5.48 -29.40 6.31
C GLY A 186 -6.52 -28.26 6.33
N ILE A 187 -6.20 -27.13 6.96
CA ILE A 187 -7.04 -25.91 6.93
C ILE A 187 -7.14 -25.36 5.50
N VAL A 188 -6.04 -25.29 4.76
CA VAL A 188 -6.05 -24.84 3.35
C VAL A 188 -6.92 -25.75 2.49
N ARG A 189 -6.76 -27.07 2.60
CA ARG A 189 -7.59 -28.01 1.86
C ARG A 189 -9.07 -27.85 2.18
N ALA A 190 -9.40 -27.68 3.47
CA ALA A 190 -10.78 -27.49 3.92
C ALA A 190 -11.35 -26.14 3.44
N SER A 191 -10.57 -25.06 3.46
CA SER A 191 -10.99 -23.74 2.97
C SER A 191 -11.22 -23.75 1.45
N LEU A 192 -10.52 -24.63 0.73
CA LEU A 192 -10.73 -24.89 -0.70
C LEU A 192 -11.89 -25.87 -0.99
N ALA A 193 -12.59 -26.37 0.05
CA ALA A 193 -13.60 -27.42 -0.04
C ALA A 193 -13.16 -28.63 -0.89
N MET A 194 -11.88 -29.00 -0.81
CA MET A 194 -11.29 -30.08 -1.61
C MET A 194 -11.25 -31.41 -0.87
N SER A 195 -11.54 -32.49 -1.60
CA SER A 195 -11.22 -33.85 -1.14
C SER A 195 -9.70 -34.05 -1.09
N PRO A 196 -9.19 -34.98 -0.26
CA PRO A 196 -7.77 -35.34 -0.25
C PRO A 196 -7.21 -35.65 -1.65
N SER A 197 -7.93 -36.47 -2.44
CA SER A 197 -7.56 -36.82 -3.81
C SER A 197 -7.34 -35.61 -4.72
N ARG A 198 -8.29 -34.67 -4.75
CA ARG A 198 -8.20 -33.48 -5.59
C ARG A 198 -7.11 -32.52 -5.13
N PHE A 199 -6.87 -32.46 -3.82
CA PHE A 199 -5.85 -31.59 -3.26
C PHE A 199 -4.45 -32.09 -3.61
N ILE A 200 -4.18 -33.40 -3.52
CA ILE A 200 -2.87 -33.94 -3.91
C ILE A 200 -2.61 -33.78 -5.41
N GLU A 201 -3.64 -33.86 -6.26
CA GLU A 201 -3.52 -33.59 -7.70
C GLU A 201 -3.19 -32.11 -7.95
N LEU A 202 -3.79 -31.19 -7.20
CA LEU A 202 -3.57 -29.75 -7.35
C LEU A 202 -2.14 -29.33 -6.96
N VAL A 203 -1.62 -29.87 -5.87
CA VAL A 203 -0.32 -29.45 -5.30
C VAL A 203 0.84 -30.40 -5.62
N ASP A 204 0.58 -31.39 -6.49
CA ASP A 204 1.50 -32.46 -6.89
C ASP A 204 2.13 -33.18 -5.68
N TYR A 205 1.28 -33.82 -4.87
CA TYR A 205 1.68 -34.51 -3.63
C TYR A 205 1.58 -36.03 -3.75
N ASP A 206 2.51 -36.76 -3.12
CA ASP A 206 2.76 -38.19 -3.38
C ASP A 206 1.53 -39.11 -3.31
N SER A 207 0.68 -38.96 -2.28
CA SER A 207 -0.49 -39.81 -2.08
C SER A 207 -1.42 -39.30 -0.99
N GLU A 208 -2.69 -39.72 -1.02
CA GLU A 208 -3.68 -39.41 0.02
C GLU A 208 -3.26 -39.95 1.39
N LYS A 209 -2.62 -41.12 1.42
CA LYS A 209 -2.12 -41.71 2.66
C LYS A 209 -1.02 -40.86 3.30
N ARG A 210 -0.12 -40.30 2.49
CA ARG A 210 0.92 -39.40 2.99
C ARG A 210 0.34 -38.06 3.42
N LEU A 211 -0.63 -37.53 2.68
CA LEU A 211 -1.36 -36.32 3.08
C LEU A 211 -2.05 -36.52 4.43
N ALA A 212 -2.70 -37.66 4.66
CA ALA A 212 -3.32 -37.98 5.94
C ALA A 212 -2.30 -37.99 7.10
N TYR A 213 -1.10 -38.56 6.89
CA TYR A 213 -0.02 -38.52 7.89
C TYR A 213 0.52 -37.11 8.13
N LEU A 214 0.60 -36.29 7.08
CA LEU A 214 0.98 -34.89 7.22
C LEU A 214 -0.06 -34.16 8.06
N GLU A 215 -1.34 -34.21 7.68
CA GLU A 215 -2.44 -33.53 8.37
C GLU A 215 -2.61 -34.00 9.83
N SER A 216 -2.24 -35.24 10.15
CA SER A 216 -2.19 -35.75 11.53
C SER A 216 -0.90 -35.42 12.28
N LYS A 217 -0.03 -34.55 11.73
CA LYS A 217 1.26 -34.14 12.29
C LYS A 217 2.21 -35.30 12.57
N THR A 218 2.08 -36.39 11.82
CA THR A 218 2.93 -37.57 11.94
C THR A 218 4.22 -37.43 11.13
N ILE A 219 4.20 -36.60 10.10
CA ILE A 219 5.36 -36.24 9.30
C ILE A 219 5.40 -34.72 9.09
N ASP A 220 6.59 -34.19 8.87
CA ASP A 220 6.80 -32.80 8.47
C ASP A 220 6.79 -32.66 6.94
N MET A 221 6.57 -31.43 6.47
CA MET A 221 6.64 -31.07 5.06
C MET A 221 7.93 -30.30 4.76
N SER A 222 8.56 -30.60 3.64
CA SER A 222 9.74 -29.88 3.16
C SER A 222 9.41 -28.50 2.61
N GLU A 223 10.40 -27.60 2.60
CA GLU A 223 10.26 -26.25 2.04
C GLU A 223 9.80 -26.25 0.56
N SER A 224 10.27 -27.20 -0.24
CA SER A 224 9.84 -27.35 -1.65
C SER A 224 8.37 -27.74 -1.78
N GLU A 225 7.88 -28.63 -0.91
CA GLU A 225 6.47 -29.03 -0.92
C GLU A 225 5.58 -27.87 -0.45
N ILE A 226 6.03 -27.07 0.51
CA ILE A 226 5.32 -25.85 0.94
C ILE A 226 5.25 -24.82 -0.20
N ALA A 227 6.32 -24.69 -0.99
CA ALA A 227 6.33 -23.83 -2.17
C ALA A 227 5.29 -24.29 -3.20
N ASN A 228 5.19 -25.59 -3.48
CA ASN A 228 4.17 -26.15 -4.39
C ASN A 228 2.74 -25.85 -3.91
N VAL A 229 2.47 -26.03 -2.61
CA VAL A 229 1.16 -25.68 -2.04
C VAL A 229 0.88 -24.18 -2.21
N SER A 230 1.86 -23.33 -1.91
CA SER A 230 1.72 -21.87 -2.00
C SER A 230 1.47 -21.43 -3.44
N GLU A 231 2.20 -21.98 -4.40
CA GLU A 231 2.07 -21.68 -5.83
C GLU A 231 0.72 -22.15 -6.39
N ALA A 232 0.24 -23.33 -6.01
CA ALA A 232 -1.00 -23.87 -6.54
C ALA A 232 -2.28 -23.23 -5.94
N THR A 233 -2.18 -22.67 -4.73
CA THR A 233 -3.34 -22.19 -3.95
C THR A 233 -3.33 -20.69 -3.68
N GLY A 234 -2.20 -20.00 -3.87
CA GLY A 234 -2.03 -18.60 -3.49
C GLY A 234 -1.85 -18.37 -1.97
N VAL A 235 -1.76 -19.42 -1.17
CA VAL A 235 -1.54 -19.33 0.28
C VAL A 235 -0.12 -18.84 0.59
N SER A 236 0.02 -18.05 1.66
CA SER A 236 1.32 -17.59 2.14
C SER A 236 2.19 -18.75 2.64
N ALA A 237 3.39 -18.89 2.07
CA ALA A 237 4.42 -19.80 2.57
C ALA A 237 4.81 -19.49 4.03
N GLU A 238 4.88 -18.20 4.42
CA GLU A 238 5.19 -17.81 5.80
C GLU A 238 4.11 -18.28 6.79
N TRP A 239 2.83 -18.12 6.44
CA TRP A 239 1.71 -18.69 7.18
C TRP A 239 1.80 -20.22 7.26
N LEU A 240 2.08 -20.93 6.17
CA LEU A 240 2.26 -22.38 6.20
C LEU A 240 3.43 -22.81 7.11
N MET A 241 4.58 -22.12 7.05
CA MET A 241 5.75 -22.47 7.85
C MET A 241 5.62 -22.09 9.34
N HIS A 242 5.03 -20.93 9.63
CA HIS A 242 5.13 -20.29 10.95
C HIS A 242 3.79 -19.87 11.56
N GLY A 243 2.68 -19.96 10.81
CA GLY A 243 1.37 -19.47 11.25
C GLY A 243 1.33 -17.95 11.43
N LYS A 244 2.19 -17.21 10.73
CA LYS A 244 2.25 -15.74 10.79
C LYS A 244 1.53 -15.11 9.60
N GLY A 245 0.90 -13.97 9.85
CA GLY A 245 0.13 -13.24 8.83
C GLY A 245 -1.22 -13.89 8.50
N GLY A 246 -1.84 -13.43 7.42
CA GLY A 246 -3.05 -14.03 6.86
C GLY A 246 -2.73 -15.26 6.00
N MET A 247 -3.71 -16.17 5.86
CA MET A 247 -3.58 -17.37 5.01
C MET A 247 -3.43 -16.97 3.53
N PHE A 248 -4.27 -16.06 3.06
CA PHE A 248 -4.17 -15.42 1.75
C PHE A 248 -3.57 -14.03 1.93
N PRO A 249 -2.35 -13.78 1.44
CA PRO A 249 -1.68 -12.50 1.62
C PRO A 249 -2.43 -11.39 0.88
N ILE A 250 -2.47 -10.21 1.50
CA ILE A 250 -3.07 -9.01 0.93
C ILE A 250 -1.95 -8.05 0.56
N GLU A 251 -1.84 -7.75 -0.74
CA GLU A 251 -0.92 -6.74 -1.27
C GLU A 251 -1.64 -5.38 -1.30
N THR A 252 -0.91 -4.26 -1.40
CA THR A 252 -1.51 -2.91 -1.45
C THR A 252 -1.10 -2.16 -2.72
N ILE A 253 -2.08 -1.72 -3.52
CA ILE A 253 -1.87 -0.87 -4.70
C ILE A 253 -2.27 0.57 -4.36
N SER A 254 -1.38 1.51 -4.64
CA SER A 254 -1.63 2.96 -4.56
C SER A 254 -1.46 3.58 -5.95
N THR A 255 -1.85 4.84 -6.11
CA THR A 255 -1.67 5.63 -7.36
C THR A 255 -0.21 5.70 -7.83
N TYR A 256 0.76 5.47 -6.93
CA TYR A 256 2.19 5.47 -7.24
C TYR A 256 2.80 4.07 -7.37
N HIS A 257 2.05 2.99 -7.13
CA HIS A 257 2.54 1.60 -7.15
C HIS A 257 2.45 0.96 -8.54
N TRP A 258 3.01 1.62 -9.56
CA TRP A 258 3.12 1.07 -10.92
C TRP A 258 3.86 -0.27 -10.99
N ALA A 259 4.76 -0.54 -10.03
CA ALA A 259 5.44 -1.81 -9.92
C ALA A 259 4.49 -2.97 -9.59
N GLU A 260 3.53 -2.79 -8.68
CA GLU A 260 2.56 -3.83 -8.33
C GLU A 260 1.55 -4.07 -9.46
N MET A 261 1.13 -2.99 -10.13
CA MET A 261 0.33 -3.06 -11.36
C MET A 261 1.06 -3.84 -12.46
N LYS A 262 2.37 -3.61 -12.62
CA LYS A 262 3.21 -4.35 -13.57
C LYS A 262 3.32 -5.82 -13.19
N LYS A 263 3.53 -6.16 -11.91
CA LYS A 263 3.56 -7.55 -11.44
C LYS A 263 2.22 -8.25 -11.68
N LEU A 264 1.10 -7.58 -11.42
CA LEU A 264 -0.24 -8.11 -11.69
C LEU A 264 -0.39 -8.43 -13.19
N LYS A 265 0.09 -7.53 -14.06
CA LYS A 265 0.08 -7.74 -15.52
C LYS A 265 0.95 -8.91 -15.94
N GLU A 266 2.17 -8.98 -15.41
CA GLU A 266 3.12 -10.07 -15.70
C GLU A 266 2.62 -11.43 -15.21
N ALA A 267 1.86 -11.45 -14.10
CA ALA A 267 1.20 -12.66 -13.60
C ALA A 267 0.05 -13.13 -14.51
N ASN A 268 -0.38 -12.31 -15.47
CA ASN A 268 -1.39 -12.61 -16.49
C ASN A 268 -2.63 -13.33 -15.95
N PRO A 269 -3.40 -12.69 -15.05
CA PRO A 269 -4.62 -13.28 -14.49
C PRO A 269 -5.62 -13.66 -15.57
N ASN A 270 -6.32 -14.78 -15.38
CA ASN A 270 -7.47 -15.19 -16.18
C ASN A 270 -8.62 -14.17 -16.08
N SER A 271 -8.85 -13.65 -14.87
CA SER A 271 -9.84 -12.59 -14.64
C SER A 271 -9.44 -11.71 -13.45
N VAL A 272 -9.95 -10.48 -13.46
CA VAL A 272 -9.75 -9.49 -12.40
C VAL A 272 -11.12 -8.96 -11.96
N HIS A 273 -11.32 -8.79 -10.66
CA HIS A 273 -12.59 -8.31 -10.10
C HIS A 273 -12.33 -7.11 -9.20
N MET A 274 -12.79 -5.94 -9.61
CA MET A 274 -12.74 -4.72 -8.82
C MET A 274 -13.98 -4.64 -7.92
N LEU A 275 -13.75 -4.75 -6.62
CA LEU A 275 -14.77 -4.64 -5.58
C LEU A 275 -14.84 -3.20 -5.08
N VAL A 276 -16.05 -2.71 -4.86
CA VAL A 276 -16.29 -1.42 -4.20
C VAL A 276 -17.24 -1.61 -3.02
N ASN A 277 -16.86 -1.06 -1.87
CA ASN A 277 -17.74 -0.97 -0.71
C ASN A 277 -18.83 0.07 -0.99
N SER A 278 -20.10 -0.34 -0.97
CA SER A 278 -21.23 0.54 -1.28
C SER A 278 -21.38 1.73 -0.34
N GLU A 279 -20.89 1.61 0.91
CA GLU A 279 -21.03 2.67 1.92
C GLU A 279 -19.81 3.61 1.95
N THR A 280 -18.60 3.06 1.91
CA THR A 280 -17.35 3.84 2.06
C THR A 280 -16.63 4.13 0.75
N GLN A 281 -17.05 3.51 -0.35
CA GLN A 281 -16.40 3.57 -1.66
C GLN A 281 -14.94 3.09 -1.67
N GLN A 282 -14.50 2.39 -0.61
CA GLN A 282 -13.20 1.73 -0.57
C GLN A 282 -13.13 0.58 -1.57
N LEU A 283 -11.93 0.32 -2.06
CA LEU A 283 -11.70 -0.57 -3.19
C LEU A 283 -10.81 -1.75 -2.81
N ALA A 284 -11.12 -2.91 -3.39
CA ALA A 284 -10.26 -4.09 -3.34
C ALA A 284 -10.28 -4.77 -4.71
N LEU A 285 -9.18 -5.41 -5.09
CA LEU A 285 -9.04 -6.09 -6.36
C LEU A 285 -8.68 -7.57 -6.13
N LEU A 286 -9.46 -8.46 -6.74
CA LEU A 286 -9.22 -9.89 -6.72
C LEU A 286 -8.72 -10.33 -8.08
N ALA A 287 -7.55 -10.95 -8.12
CA ALA A 287 -6.96 -11.45 -9.36
C ALA A 287 -6.96 -12.98 -9.36
N HIS A 288 -7.65 -13.58 -10.33
CA HIS A 288 -7.64 -15.02 -10.55
C HIS A 288 -6.48 -15.37 -11.47
N LEU A 289 -5.41 -15.96 -10.94
CA LEU A 289 -4.24 -16.32 -11.75
C LEU A 289 -4.53 -17.58 -12.56
N HIS A 290 -4.73 -18.71 -11.89
CA HIS A 290 -5.05 -20.00 -12.51
C HIS A 290 -5.58 -20.97 -11.46
N ALA A 291 -6.42 -21.93 -11.87
CA ALA A 291 -7.02 -22.93 -10.98
C ALA A 291 -7.57 -22.31 -9.67
N ASN A 292 -6.95 -22.62 -8.53
CA ASN A 292 -7.30 -22.09 -7.21
C ASN A 292 -6.30 -21.03 -6.69
N ASN A 293 -5.39 -20.54 -7.51
CA ASN A 293 -4.50 -19.45 -7.14
C ASN A 293 -5.17 -18.10 -7.40
N TRP A 294 -5.42 -17.37 -6.30
CA TRP A 294 -5.95 -16.02 -6.31
C TRP A 294 -5.06 -15.09 -5.51
N LYS A 295 -5.02 -13.82 -5.92
CA LYS A 295 -4.40 -12.73 -5.18
C LYS A 295 -5.41 -11.69 -4.75
N ILE A 296 -5.16 -11.10 -3.59
CA ILE A 296 -5.98 -10.04 -2.99
C ILE A 296 -5.14 -8.77 -2.94
N TYR A 297 -5.70 -7.69 -3.46
CA TYR A 297 -5.11 -6.37 -3.43
C TYR A 297 -6.06 -5.41 -2.72
N SER A 298 -5.58 -4.78 -1.65
CA SER A 298 -6.21 -3.59 -1.08
C SER A 298 -5.80 -2.37 -1.92
N ILE A 299 -6.76 -1.57 -2.34
CA ILE A 299 -6.47 -0.31 -3.04
C ILE A 299 -6.43 0.80 -1.99
N SER A 300 -5.35 1.58 -1.95
CA SER A 300 -5.08 2.54 -0.88
C SER A 300 -5.88 3.84 -0.95
N PHE A 301 -6.90 3.90 -1.79
CA PHE A 301 -7.74 5.06 -2.02
C PHE A 301 -9.19 4.62 -2.31
N ASP A 302 -10.14 5.53 -2.12
CA ASP A 302 -11.57 5.31 -2.34
C ASP A 302 -12.11 6.11 -3.53
N LEU A 303 -13.35 5.85 -3.93
CA LEU A 303 -14.03 6.65 -4.97
C LEU A 303 -14.88 7.80 -4.40
N ASN A 304 -14.74 8.11 -3.10
CA ASN A 304 -15.43 9.25 -2.49
C ASN A 304 -14.64 10.54 -2.72
N PHE A 305 -14.47 10.92 -3.98
CA PHE A 305 -13.66 12.09 -4.36
C PHE A 305 -14.17 13.40 -3.75
N ALA A 306 -15.46 13.51 -3.42
CA ALA A 306 -15.99 14.65 -2.69
C ALA A 306 -15.31 14.84 -1.30
N GLY A 307 -14.83 13.76 -0.69
CA GLY A 307 -14.09 13.78 0.57
C GLY A 307 -12.59 14.06 0.42
N TRP A 308 -12.05 14.19 -0.79
CA TRP A 308 -10.62 14.36 -1.06
C TRP A 308 -10.20 15.84 -0.99
N TRP A 309 -10.21 16.42 0.21
CA TRP A 309 -9.88 17.82 0.44
C TRP A 309 -8.43 18.16 0.08
N GLY A 310 -8.23 18.80 -1.09
CA GLY A 310 -6.90 19.21 -1.58
C GLY A 310 -6.18 18.18 -2.46
N ASP A 311 -6.64 16.93 -2.45
CA ASP A 311 -6.05 15.82 -3.20
C ASP A 311 -6.77 15.55 -4.54
N HIS A 312 -7.73 16.39 -4.94
CA HIS A 312 -8.39 16.30 -6.25
C HIS A 312 -7.42 16.30 -7.45
N HIS A 313 -6.22 16.86 -7.27
CA HIS A 313 -5.15 16.84 -8.27
C HIS A 313 -4.66 15.42 -8.60
N GLN A 314 -4.95 14.41 -7.76
CA GLN A 314 -4.61 13.00 -7.98
C GLN A 314 -5.71 12.22 -8.72
N ILE A 315 -6.92 12.79 -8.90
CA ILE A 315 -8.03 12.14 -9.62
C ILE A 315 -7.63 11.73 -11.05
N PRO A 316 -6.88 12.54 -11.84
CA PRO A 316 -6.38 12.11 -13.14
C PRO A 316 -5.51 10.84 -13.07
N GLU A 317 -4.67 10.70 -12.04
CA GLU A 317 -3.82 9.52 -11.88
C GLU A 317 -4.65 8.27 -11.54
N VAL A 318 -5.67 8.42 -10.71
CA VAL A 318 -6.65 7.35 -10.43
C VAL A 318 -7.37 6.94 -11.70
N PHE A 319 -7.81 7.92 -12.48
CA PHE A 319 -8.48 7.70 -13.77
C PHE A 319 -7.57 6.94 -14.74
N ASP A 320 -6.32 7.37 -14.89
CA ASP A 320 -5.32 6.71 -15.76
C ASP A 320 -5.03 5.28 -15.29
N MET A 321 -4.93 5.05 -13.99
CA MET A 321 -4.78 3.70 -13.42
C MET A 321 -5.98 2.81 -13.76
N PHE A 322 -7.19 3.34 -13.62
CA PHE A 322 -8.43 2.65 -13.94
C PHE A 322 -8.52 2.33 -15.44
N LYS A 323 -8.16 3.28 -16.30
CA LYS A 323 -8.07 3.08 -17.75
C LYS A 323 -7.05 2.02 -18.12
N GLN A 324 -5.87 2.06 -17.50
CA GLN A 324 -4.87 1.03 -17.73
C GLN A 324 -5.34 -0.36 -17.30
N LEU A 325 -6.07 -0.49 -16.18
CA LEU A 325 -6.69 -1.76 -15.79
C LEU A 325 -7.72 -2.23 -16.84
N GLU A 326 -8.55 -1.34 -17.36
CA GLU A 326 -9.51 -1.67 -18.43
C GLU A 326 -8.79 -2.12 -19.69
N ASP A 327 -7.74 -1.43 -20.12
CA ASP A 327 -6.95 -1.78 -21.30
C ASP A 327 -6.21 -3.12 -21.13
N ASP A 328 -5.53 -3.32 -20.00
CA ASP A 328 -4.70 -4.51 -19.73
C ASP A 328 -5.56 -5.78 -19.56
N TYR A 329 -6.79 -5.62 -19.08
CA TYR A 329 -7.72 -6.72 -18.78
C TYR A 329 -9.03 -6.62 -19.54
N ARG A 330 -9.04 -5.97 -20.71
CA ARG A 330 -10.25 -5.77 -21.52
C ARG A 330 -11.00 -7.10 -21.74
N GLY A 331 -12.30 -7.11 -21.41
CA GLY A 331 -13.16 -8.29 -21.47
C GLY A 331 -12.91 -9.36 -20.40
N ARG A 332 -12.03 -9.07 -19.44
CA ARG A 332 -11.62 -9.97 -18.33
C ARG A 332 -11.60 -9.28 -16.97
N ILE A 333 -11.95 -7.99 -16.92
CA ILE A 333 -12.13 -7.19 -15.70
C ILE A 333 -13.61 -6.99 -15.43
N TYR A 334 -14.01 -7.20 -14.18
CA TYR A 334 -15.40 -7.11 -13.75
C TYR A 334 -15.51 -6.22 -12.51
N GLY A 335 -16.65 -5.58 -12.33
CA GLY A 335 -16.98 -4.90 -11.08
C GLY A 335 -17.69 -5.84 -10.10
N ARG A 336 -17.67 -5.52 -8.81
CA ARG A 336 -18.73 -5.90 -7.86
C ARG A 336 -18.97 -4.80 -6.84
N VAL A 337 -20.24 -4.56 -6.52
CA VAL A 337 -20.65 -3.71 -5.40
C VAL A 337 -20.95 -4.61 -4.21
N ILE A 338 -20.25 -4.41 -3.09
CA ILE A 338 -20.35 -5.23 -1.89
C ILE A 338 -20.60 -4.37 -0.65
N GLY A 339 -21.15 -4.99 0.40
CA GLY A 339 -21.37 -4.32 1.67
C GLY A 339 -20.10 -4.21 2.52
N PRO A 340 -20.15 -3.46 3.63
CA PRO A 340 -19.00 -3.24 4.51
C PRO A 340 -18.53 -4.51 5.22
N LYS A 341 -19.44 -5.46 5.49
CA LYS A 341 -19.08 -6.73 6.14
C LYS A 341 -18.29 -7.63 5.20
N GLU A 342 -18.75 -7.76 3.97
CA GLU A 342 -18.05 -8.50 2.92
C GLU A 342 -16.69 -7.88 2.61
N PHE A 343 -16.63 -6.54 2.56
CA PHE A 343 -15.36 -5.83 2.34
C PHE A 343 -14.36 -6.08 3.48
N ALA A 344 -14.81 -6.05 4.73
CA ALA A 344 -13.96 -6.36 5.89
C ALA A 344 -13.51 -7.83 5.89
N ASP A 345 -14.41 -8.77 5.54
CA ASP A 345 -14.12 -10.21 5.50
C ASP A 345 -13.00 -10.55 4.52
N ILE A 346 -13.08 -10.07 3.27
CA ILE A 346 -12.05 -10.39 2.26
C ILE A 346 -10.69 -9.79 2.62
N LEU A 347 -10.66 -8.65 3.33
CA LEU A 347 -9.44 -8.01 3.80
C LEU A 347 -8.88 -8.57 5.11
N THR A 348 -9.47 -9.64 5.66
CA THR A 348 -8.80 -10.44 6.71
C THR A 348 -7.71 -11.35 6.15
N GLY A 349 -7.81 -11.73 4.87
CA GLY A 349 -6.96 -12.74 4.25
C GLY A 349 -7.26 -14.17 4.73
N GLU A 350 -8.38 -14.39 5.42
CA GLU A 350 -8.80 -15.73 5.88
C GLU A 350 -9.76 -16.42 4.89
N THR A 351 -10.52 -15.64 4.11
CA THR A 351 -11.47 -16.17 3.13
C THR A 351 -10.82 -16.32 1.76
N HIS A 352 -10.92 -17.53 1.17
CA HIS A 352 -10.42 -17.76 -0.19
C HIS A 352 -11.28 -16.99 -1.22
N PRO A 353 -10.67 -16.23 -2.16
CA PRO A 353 -11.41 -15.37 -3.09
C PRO A 353 -12.48 -16.08 -3.93
N ALA A 354 -12.25 -17.30 -4.41
CA ALA A 354 -13.29 -18.02 -5.15
C ALA A 354 -14.56 -18.30 -4.32
N PHE A 355 -14.41 -18.61 -3.04
CA PHE A 355 -15.54 -18.85 -2.14
C PHE A 355 -16.27 -17.54 -1.85
N PHE A 356 -15.51 -16.48 -1.57
CA PHE A 356 -16.06 -15.13 -1.44
C PHE A 356 -16.89 -14.74 -2.68
N MET A 357 -16.37 -14.97 -3.88
CA MET A 357 -17.05 -14.65 -5.14
C MET A 357 -18.30 -15.50 -5.40
N SER A 358 -18.33 -16.73 -4.89
CA SER A 358 -19.51 -17.61 -4.97
C SER A 358 -20.60 -17.25 -3.95
N ALA A 359 -20.20 -16.76 -2.77
CA ALA A 359 -21.10 -16.44 -1.66
C ALA A 359 -21.69 -15.03 -1.77
N THR A 360 -21.00 -14.12 -2.46
CA THR A 360 -21.46 -12.73 -2.65
C THR A 360 -22.31 -12.57 -3.91
N ARG A 361 -23.29 -11.67 -3.85
CA ARG A 361 -24.12 -11.32 -5.02
C ARG A 361 -23.26 -10.69 -6.11
N ALA A 362 -23.50 -11.06 -7.37
CA ALA A 362 -22.86 -10.43 -8.53
C ALA A 362 -23.45 -9.04 -8.88
N ALA A 363 -23.83 -8.27 -7.85
CA ALA A 363 -24.34 -6.91 -8.04
C ALA A 363 -23.23 -6.01 -8.58
N GLY A 364 -23.55 -5.16 -9.55
CA GLY A 364 -22.57 -4.24 -10.10
C GLY A 364 -21.55 -4.86 -11.06
N VAL A 365 -21.81 -6.02 -11.66
CA VAL A 365 -20.81 -6.73 -12.48
C VAL A 365 -20.16 -5.88 -13.59
N HIS A 366 -20.90 -4.89 -14.10
CA HIS A 366 -20.45 -3.97 -15.15
C HIS A 366 -20.07 -2.57 -14.64
N TRP A 367 -20.10 -2.30 -13.32
CA TRP A 367 -19.85 -0.94 -12.82
C TRP A 367 -18.50 -0.40 -13.26
N PHE A 368 -17.46 -1.26 -13.25
CA PHE A 368 -16.11 -0.85 -13.61
C PHE A 368 -15.99 -0.43 -15.08
N GLU A 369 -16.69 -1.11 -15.98
CA GLU A 369 -16.73 -0.72 -17.40
C GLU A 369 -17.57 0.55 -17.59
N HIS A 370 -18.71 0.63 -16.90
CA HIS A 370 -19.63 1.75 -17.01
C HIS A 370 -19.06 3.05 -16.43
N ILE A 371 -18.08 3.01 -15.51
CA ILE A 371 -17.54 4.22 -14.88
C ILE A 371 -16.90 5.17 -15.91
N PHE A 372 -16.52 4.65 -17.08
CA PHE A 372 -15.97 5.43 -18.18
C PHE A 372 -17.02 5.94 -19.20
N ASP A 373 -18.32 5.64 -19.03
CA ASP A 373 -19.41 6.13 -19.90
C ASP A 373 -19.82 7.57 -19.53
N HIS A 374 -18.87 8.46 -19.70
CA HIS A 374 -18.88 9.87 -19.31
C HIS A 374 -19.94 10.73 -20.02
N GLY A 375 -20.22 10.40 -21.29
CA GLY A 375 -21.17 11.15 -22.10
C GLY A 375 -22.63 10.83 -21.80
N ARG A 376 -22.91 9.81 -20.97
CA ARG A 376 -24.25 9.25 -20.75
C ARG A 376 -25.00 9.01 -22.07
N LYS A 377 -24.26 8.70 -23.15
CA LYS A 377 -24.77 8.66 -24.54
C LYS A 377 -25.49 7.35 -24.85
N GLY A 378 -25.29 6.33 -24.02
CA GLY A 378 -26.03 5.08 -24.10
C GLY A 378 -27.45 5.23 -23.54
N SER A 379 -28.40 4.51 -24.14
CA SER A 379 -29.81 4.44 -23.67
C SER A 379 -29.99 3.99 -22.21
N MET A 380 -28.93 3.52 -21.56
CA MET A 380 -28.92 2.97 -20.20
C MET A 380 -28.33 3.91 -19.14
N ALA A 381 -27.65 4.99 -19.53
CA ALA A 381 -26.92 5.85 -18.60
C ALA A 381 -27.81 6.62 -17.61
N GLY A 382 -29.10 6.79 -17.93
CA GLY A 382 -30.09 7.36 -17.01
C GLY A 382 -30.40 6.47 -15.80
N ASN A 383 -29.98 5.19 -15.80
CA ASN A 383 -30.28 4.24 -14.74
C ASN A 383 -29.09 3.88 -13.84
N TYR A 384 -27.89 4.40 -14.10
CA TYR A 384 -26.67 4.04 -13.34
C TYR A 384 -26.80 4.33 -11.84
N GLU A 385 -27.42 5.45 -11.48
CA GLU A 385 -27.71 5.77 -10.09
C GLU A 385 -28.60 4.71 -9.43
N GLY A 386 -29.64 4.23 -10.13
CA GLY A 386 -30.50 3.17 -9.63
C GLY A 386 -29.83 1.80 -9.56
N TRP A 387 -28.79 1.56 -10.36
CA TRP A 387 -28.06 0.29 -10.39
C TRP A 387 -26.91 0.22 -9.38
N TYR A 388 -26.20 1.33 -9.18
CA TYR A 388 -24.97 1.37 -8.41
C TYR A 388 -25.05 2.29 -7.18
N GLY A 389 -25.91 3.30 -7.21
CA GLY A 389 -26.07 4.32 -6.17
C GLY A 389 -25.51 5.68 -6.56
N GLU A 390 -25.81 6.71 -5.76
CA GLU A 390 -25.38 8.10 -5.97
C GLU A 390 -23.85 8.25 -6.04
N TRP A 391 -23.11 7.44 -5.29
CA TRP A 391 -21.64 7.47 -5.28
C TRP A 391 -21.05 7.27 -6.68
N PHE A 392 -21.69 6.45 -7.50
CA PHE A 392 -21.21 6.12 -8.84
C PHE A 392 -21.30 7.32 -9.77
N ILE A 393 -22.43 8.03 -9.75
CA ILE A 393 -22.63 9.25 -10.52
C ILE A 393 -21.63 10.31 -10.09
N SER A 394 -21.46 10.49 -8.77
CA SER A 394 -20.46 11.41 -8.22
C SER A 394 -19.05 11.10 -8.73
N ALA A 395 -18.61 9.84 -8.67
CA ALA A 395 -17.30 9.42 -9.17
C ALA A 395 -17.12 9.69 -10.68
N GLN A 396 -18.16 9.41 -11.49
CA GLN A 396 -18.14 9.72 -12.93
C GLN A 396 -18.02 11.21 -13.21
N ASP A 397 -18.74 12.05 -12.46
CA ASP A 397 -18.73 13.50 -12.63
C ASP A 397 -17.34 14.08 -12.27
N TYR A 398 -16.68 13.56 -11.23
CA TYR A 398 -15.27 13.90 -10.94
C TYR A 398 -14.33 13.43 -12.04
N PHE A 399 -14.43 12.20 -12.52
CA PHE A 399 -13.62 11.77 -13.66
C PHE A 399 -13.85 12.64 -14.91
N ASN A 400 -15.08 13.07 -15.18
CA ASN A 400 -15.40 14.00 -16.25
C ASN A 400 -14.71 15.36 -16.12
N LEU A 401 -14.79 15.94 -14.92
CA LEU A 401 -14.19 17.25 -14.64
C LEU A 401 -12.68 17.24 -14.82
N TYR A 402 -12.02 16.12 -14.48
CA TYR A 402 -10.56 16.04 -14.37
C TYR A 402 -9.86 15.26 -15.51
N SER A 403 -10.60 14.54 -16.37
CA SER A 403 -10.04 13.82 -17.55
C SER A 403 -9.88 14.68 -18.81
N GLY A 404 -10.32 15.95 -18.78
CA GLY A 404 -10.04 16.92 -19.84
C GLY A 404 -10.95 16.84 -21.08
N GLU A 405 -12.04 16.07 -21.07
CA GLU A 405 -13.02 16.07 -22.17
C GLU A 405 -13.86 17.37 -22.28
N ILE A 406 -13.72 18.31 -21.34
CA ILE A 406 -14.21 19.69 -21.50
C ILE A 406 -13.07 20.58 -22.03
N GLY A 407 -12.92 20.57 -23.35
CA GLY A 407 -12.03 21.47 -24.08
C GLY A 407 -12.69 22.10 -25.30
N ALA A 408 -13.75 22.92 -25.13
CA ALA A 408 -14.17 24.01 -26.04
C ALA A 408 -15.41 24.83 -25.54
N SER A 409 -15.17 25.84 -24.67
CA SER A 409 -15.67 27.25 -24.55
C SER A 409 -17.06 27.74 -25.09
N PRO A 410 -17.57 28.97 -24.74
CA PRO A 410 -17.00 30.06 -23.90
C PRO A 410 -17.96 30.79 -22.92
N ALA A 411 -17.40 31.85 -22.28
CA ALA A 411 -18.02 32.96 -21.52
C ALA A 411 -18.26 32.69 -20.02
N THR A 412 -17.53 33.32 -19.09
CA THR A 412 -17.54 34.75 -18.73
C THR A 412 -18.94 35.29 -18.46
N GLU A 413 -19.34 35.29 -17.20
CA GLU A 413 -20.17 36.31 -16.54
C GLU A 413 -19.98 36.06 -15.02
N ARG A 414 -19.06 36.77 -14.35
CA ARG A 414 -19.36 38.00 -13.60
C ARG A 414 -20.78 38.02 -13.04
N ILE A 415 -20.94 37.69 -11.76
CA ILE A 415 -21.40 38.62 -10.71
C ILE A 415 -20.52 38.39 -9.48
#